data_AF-A0A7X8QKD1-F1
#
_entry.id   AF-A0A7X8QKD1-F1
#
_cell.length_a   1.000
_cell.length_b   1.000
_cell.length_c   1.000
_cell.angle_alpha   90.00
_cell.angle_beta   90.00
_cell.angle_gamma   90.00
#
_symmetry.space_group_name_H-M   'P 1'
#
loop_
_entity.id
_entity.type
_entity.pdbx_description
1 polymer ?
#
loop_
_entity_poly.entity_id
_entity_poly.type
_entity_poly.pdbx_seq_one_letter_code
_entity_poly.pdbx_strand_id
1 'polypeptide(L)'
;MLYIILAIVSGLSIILSRILNANLAIKIGMYQSTFMNYVWGLLTSIILLLFMQSGFNVTKGIPFWAYLGGMMGVIVVTLSSYITHRISNFNLTLLIFVSQSVTAAIIDFLLGSTISTSKIIGGVAIIIGLTVNIIIDHNDPAMEKTV
;
A
#
# COMPACT_ATOMS: atom_id res chain seq x y z
N MET A 1 -1.95 -22.79 -8.57
CA MET A 1 -2.60 -21.85 -9.53
C MET A 1 -3.51 -20.84 -8.83
N LEU A 2 -4.38 -21.25 -7.89
CA LEU A 2 -5.25 -20.34 -7.14
C LEU A 2 -4.52 -19.15 -6.50
N TYR A 3 -3.40 -19.38 -5.79
CA TYR A 3 -2.61 -18.30 -5.16
C TYR A 3 -2.05 -17.27 -6.15
N ILE A 4 -1.70 -17.71 -7.37
CA ILE A 4 -1.20 -16.80 -8.42
C ILE A 4 -2.35 -15.89 -8.89
N ILE A 5 -3.54 -16.46 -9.11
CA ILE A 5 -4.74 -15.70 -9.49
C ILE A 5 -5.09 -14.69 -8.38
N LEU A 6 -5.08 -15.12 -7.11
CA LEU A 6 -5.33 -14.23 -5.97
C LEU A 6 -4.30 -13.10 -5.88
N ALA A 7 -3.02 -13.38 -6.15
CA ALA A 7 -1.98 -12.35 -6.17
C ALA A 7 -2.23 -11.30 -7.28
N ILE A 8 -2.61 -11.75 -8.48
CA ILE A 8 -2.95 -10.85 -9.60
C ILE A 8 -4.17 -9.99 -9.26
N VAL A 9 -5.25 -10.62 -8.78
CA VAL A 9 -6.49 -9.92 -8.40
C VAL A 9 -6.23 -8.93 -7.27
N SER A 10 -5.41 -9.30 -6.28
CA SER A 10 -5.01 -8.41 -5.18
C SER A 10 -4.25 -7.20 -5.70
N GLY A 11 -3.25 -7.40 -6.56
CA GLY A 11 -2.48 -6.30 -7.17
C GLY A 11 -3.37 -5.33 -7.95
N LEU A 12 -4.27 -5.86 -8.79
CA LEU A 12 -5.24 -5.05 -9.54
C LEU A 12 -6.17 -4.27 -8.59
N SER A 13 -6.68 -4.93 -7.55
CA SER A 13 -7.60 -4.32 -6.57
C SER A 13 -6.93 -3.17 -5.82
N ILE A 14 -5.66 -3.32 -5.42
CA ILE A 14 -4.90 -2.28 -4.71
C ILE A 14 -4.73 -1.04 -5.61
N ILE A 15 -4.37 -1.22 -6.88
CA ILE A 15 -4.18 -0.12 -7.82
C ILE A 15 -5.52 0.59 -8.08
N LEU A 16 -6.59 -0.16 -8.36
CA LEU A 16 -7.93 0.39 -8.59
C LEU A 16 -8.45 1.16 -7.39
N SER A 17 -8.35 0.58 -6.19
CA SER A 17 -8.79 1.22 -4.94
C SER A 17 -8.11 2.57 -4.75
N ARG A 18 -6.79 2.63 -4.92
CA ARG A 18 -6.04 3.88 -4.77
C ARG A 18 -6.45 4.95 -5.79
N ILE A 19 -6.63 4.57 -7.06
CA ILE A 19 -7.08 5.50 -8.13
C ILE A 19 -8.49 6.02 -7.83
N LEU A 20 -9.41 5.14 -7.42
CA LEU A 20 -10.77 5.52 -7.06
C LEU A 20 -10.79 6.48 -5.85
N ASN A 21 -9.99 6.20 -4.82
CA ASN A 21 -9.87 7.06 -3.64
C ASN A 21 -9.27 8.42 -3.99
N ALA A 22 -8.30 8.47 -4.90
CA ALA A 22 -7.68 9.70 -5.37
C ALA A 22 -8.68 10.56 -6.17
N ASN A 23 -9.42 9.93 -7.10
CA ASN A 23 -10.50 10.59 -7.85
C ASN A 23 -11.64 11.07 -6.95
N LEU A 24 -11.99 10.29 -5.91
CA LEU A 24 -12.99 10.69 -4.94
C LEU A 24 -12.49 11.88 -4.09
N ALA A 25 -11.21 11.89 -3.72
CA ALA A 25 -10.59 13.00 -2.98
C ALA A 25 -10.65 14.32 -3.75
N ILE A 26 -10.54 14.29 -5.08
CA ILE A 26 -10.73 15.49 -5.93
C ILE A 26 -12.18 16.00 -5.84
N LYS A 27 -13.16 15.10 -5.79
CA LYS A 27 -14.59 15.45 -5.83
C LYS A 27 -15.13 15.95 -4.50
N ILE A 28 -14.78 15.29 -3.39
CA ILE A 28 -15.40 15.53 -2.08
C ILE A 28 -14.42 15.99 -1.00
N GLY A 29 -13.13 16.11 -1.34
CA GLY A 29 -12.07 16.44 -0.40
C GLY A 29 -11.31 15.22 0.12
N MET A 30 -10.06 15.43 0.50
CA MET A 30 -9.11 14.38 0.89
C MET A 30 -9.53 13.64 2.17
N TYR A 31 -9.97 14.39 3.19
CA TYR A 31 -10.39 13.82 4.46
C TYR A 31 -11.71 13.05 4.31
N GLN A 32 -12.66 13.58 3.56
CA GLN A 32 -13.95 12.94 3.26
C GLN A 32 -13.76 11.65 2.46
N SER A 33 -12.88 11.66 1.45
CA SER A 33 -12.53 10.45 0.69
C SER A 33 -11.90 9.38 1.60
N THR A 34 -10.95 9.77 2.44
CA THR A 34 -10.29 8.85 3.38
C THR A 34 -11.30 8.28 4.39
N PHE A 35 -12.21 9.11 4.90
CA PHE A 35 -13.31 8.67 5.76
C PHE A 35 -14.20 7.64 5.04
N MET A 36 -14.61 7.91 3.79
CA MET A 36 -15.41 6.97 3.00
C MET A 36 -14.69 5.65 2.75
N ASN A 37 -13.37 5.68 2.52
CA ASN A 37 -12.57 4.45 2.42
C ASN A 37 -12.67 3.59 3.70
N TYR A 38 -12.62 4.21 4.88
CA TYR A 38 -12.77 3.51 6.16
C TYR A 38 -14.19 3.01 6.41
N VAL A 39 -15.21 3.76 6.01
CA VAL A 39 -16.61 3.32 6.11
C VAL A 39 -16.80 2.04 5.29
N TRP A 40 -16.39 2.04 4.02
CA TRP A 40 -16.50 0.85 3.18
C TRP A 40 -15.61 -0.30 3.65
N GLY A 41 -14.40 -0.02 4.13
CA GLY A 41 -13.53 -1.02 4.74
C GLY A 41 -14.13 -1.66 5.98
N LEU A 42 -14.80 -0.88 6.82
CA LEU A 42 -15.50 -1.39 8.01
C LEU A 42 -16.71 -2.24 7.60
N LEU A 43 -17.53 -1.77 6.66
CA LEU A 43 -18.69 -2.52 6.16
C LEU A 43 -18.28 -3.86 5.56
N THR A 44 -17.25 -3.89 4.71
CA THR A 44 -16.77 -5.15 4.13
C THR A 44 -16.14 -6.06 5.19
N SER A 45 -15.42 -5.51 6.17
CA SER A 45 -14.87 -6.28 7.28
C SER A 45 -15.97 -6.93 8.13
N ILE A 46 -17.07 -6.22 8.40
CA ILE A 46 -18.24 -6.77 9.10
C ILE A 46 -18.87 -7.90 8.28
N ILE A 47 -19.08 -7.70 6.97
CA ILE A 47 -19.63 -8.72 6.09
C ILE A 47 -18.73 -9.97 6.10
N LEU A 48 -17.42 -9.81 5.93
CA LEU A 48 -16.46 -10.93 5.98
C LEU A 48 -16.51 -11.68 7.32
N LEU A 49 -16.61 -10.94 8.43
CA LEU A 49 -16.72 -11.52 9.76
C LEU A 49 -17.96 -12.42 9.92
N LEU A 50 -19.09 -12.04 9.31
CA LEU A 50 -20.32 -12.85 9.33
C LEU A 50 -20.19 -14.18 8.56
N PHE A 51 -19.29 -14.24 7.56
CA PHE A 51 -19.02 -15.46 6.79
C PHE A 51 -17.90 -16.32 7.37
N MET A 52 -17.11 -15.80 8.32
CA MET A 52 -16.07 -16.58 8.98
C MET A 52 -16.67 -17.56 9.98
N GLN A 53 -16.35 -18.85 9.82
CA GLN A 53 -16.82 -19.94 10.69
C GLN A 53 -16.35 -19.82 12.15
N SER A 54 -15.34 -18.99 12.44
CA SER A 54 -14.74 -18.82 13.77
C SER A 54 -15.57 -17.98 14.75
N GLY A 55 -16.65 -17.34 14.31
CA GLY A 55 -17.51 -16.51 15.16
C GLY A 55 -16.84 -15.25 15.73
N PHE A 56 -17.58 -14.52 16.58
CA PHE A 56 -17.08 -13.34 17.30
C PHE A 56 -16.27 -13.75 18.54
N ASN A 57 -15.02 -14.14 18.35
CA ASN A 57 -14.12 -14.40 19.48
C ASN A 57 -13.41 -13.10 19.89
N VAL A 58 -14.02 -12.35 20.82
CA VAL A 58 -13.43 -11.11 21.34
C VAL A 58 -12.32 -11.49 22.33
N THR A 59 -11.08 -11.47 21.85
CA THR A 59 -9.90 -11.62 22.71
C THR A 59 -9.80 -10.42 23.65
N LYS A 60 -9.89 -10.68 24.95
CA LYS A 60 -9.61 -9.67 25.99
C LYS A 60 -8.10 -9.48 26.11
N GLY A 61 -7.66 -8.25 26.38
CA GLY A 61 -6.24 -7.94 26.64
C GLY A 61 -5.40 -7.58 25.41
N ILE A 62 -6.02 -7.08 24.33
CA ILE A 62 -5.29 -6.56 23.17
C ILE A 62 -4.47 -5.34 23.59
N PRO A 63 -3.15 -5.29 23.32
CA PRO A 63 -2.31 -4.16 23.71
C PRO A 63 -2.72 -2.89 22.95
N PHE A 64 -2.65 -1.74 23.61
CA PHE A 64 -3.04 -0.45 23.03
C PHE A 64 -2.36 -0.15 21.68
N TRP A 65 -1.08 -0.49 21.55
CA TRP A 65 -0.29 -0.30 20.34
C TRP A 65 -0.87 -1.02 19.11
N ALA A 66 -1.63 -2.12 19.28
CA ALA A 66 -2.25 -2.82 18.15
C ALA A 66 -3.33 -1.97 17.45
N TYR A 67 -3.97 -1.04 18.17
CA TYR A 67 -4.97 -0.12 17.59
C TYR A 67 -4.34 0.99 16.73
N LEU A 68 -3.03 1.24 16.85
CA LEU A 68 -2.33 2.22 16.02
C LEU A 68 -2.22 1.80 14.55
N GLY A 69 -2.42 0.51 14.24
CA GLY A 69 -2.51 0.06 12.84
C GLY A 69 -3.62 0.79 12.07
N GLY A 70 -4.74 1.11 12.73
CA GLY A 70 -5.80 1.92 12.15
C GLY A 70 -5.34 3.33 11.81
N MET A 71 -4.60 4.00 12.70
CA MET A 71 -4.03 5.33 12.47
C MET A 71 -3.01 5.31 11.31
N MET A 72 -2.13 4.31 11.29
CA MET A 72 -1.16 4.14 10.20
C MET A 72 -1.86 3.96 8.85
N GLY A 73 -2.95 3.20 8.80
CA GLY A 73 -3.76 3.05 7.59
C GLY A 73 -4.33 4.39 7.08
N VAL A 74 -4.77 5.30 7.97
CA VAL A 74 -5.30 6.62 7.57
C VAL A 74 -4.21 7.42 6.88
N ILE A 75 -3.00 7.40 7.45
CA ILE A 75 -1.82 8.06 6.88
C ILE A 75 -1.52 7.48 5.49
N VAL A 76 -1.44 6.15 5.37
CA VAL A 76 -1.14 5.47 4.10
C VAL A 76 -2.19 5.78 3.03
N VAL A 77 -3.48 5.68 3.34
CA VAL A 77 -4.56 5.96 2.38
C VAL A 77 -4.48 7.41 1.91
N THR A 78 -4.37 8.36 2.86
CA THR A 78 -4.30 9.80 2.57
C THR A 78 -3.11 10.13 1.66
N LEU A 79 -1.90 9.69 2.02
CA LEU A 79 -0.70 9.93 1.21
C LEU A 79 -0.80 9.25 -0.15
N SER A 80 -1.29 8.02 -0.19
CA SER A 80 -1.42 7.29 -1.46
C SER A 80 -2.38 8.01 -2.41
N SER A 81 -3.52 8.51 -1.92
CA SER A 81 -4.48 9.26 -2.71
C SER A 81 -3.92 10.61 -3.16
N TYR A 82 -3.15 11.29 -2.31
CA TYR A 82 -2.50 12.56 -2.65
C TYR A 82 -1.45 12.41 -3.75
N ILE A 83 -0.62 11.36 -3.68
CA ILE A 83 0.51 11.17 -4.59
C ILE A 83 0.06 10.55 -5.93
N THR A 84 -1.08 9.85 -5.96
CA THR A 84 -1.57 9.12 -7.15
C THR A 84 -1.74 9.99 -8.40
N HIS A 85 -2.05 11.29 -8.24
CA HIS A 85 -2.18 12.21 -9.37
C HIS A 85 -0.92 13.07 -9.62
N ARG A 86 0.17 12.82 -8.90
CA ARG A 86 1.42 13.61 -8.98
C ARG A 86 2.56 12.90 -9.70
N ILE A 87 2.51 11.57 -9.76
CA ILE A 87 3.52 10.73 -10.42
C ILE A 87 2.83 9.60 -11.17
N SER A 88 3.55 8.91 -12.05
CA SER A 88 3.01 7.77 -12.77
C SER A 88 2.58 6.65 -11.80
N ASN A 89 1.49 5.95 -12.14
CA ASN A 89 1.01 4.82 -11.34
C ASN A 89 2.05 3.70 -11.23
N PHE A 90 2.90 3.54 -12.25
CA PHE A 90 4.01 2.61 -12.24
C PHE A 90 5.02 2.99 -11.16
N ASN A 91 5.51 4.23 -11.15
CA ASN A 91 6.51 4.72 -10.21
C ASN A 91 6.00 4.67 -8.76
N LEU A 92 4.74 5.07 -8.53
CA LEU A 92 4.12 4.99 -7.21
C LEU A 92 4.03 3.55 -6.70
N THR A 93 3.61 2.63 -7.55
CA THR A 93 3.48 1.22 -7.18
C THR A 93 4.83 0.64 -6.81
N LEU A 94 5.84 0.90 -7.63
CA LEU A 94 7.20 0.41 -7.41
C LEU A 94 7.82 1.02 -6.12
N LEU A 95 7.60 2.32 -5.88
CA LEU A 95 8.02 2.99 -4.64
C LEU A 95 7.38 2.37 -3.40
N ILE A 96 6.07 2.09 -3.44
CA ILE A 96 5.36 1.43 -2.33
C ILE A 96 5.92 0.03 -2.08
N PHE A 97 6.11 -0.78 -3.12
CA PHE A 97 6.66 -2.13 -3.01
C PHE A 97 8.05 -2.14 -2.37
N VAL A 98 8.94 -1.23 -2.79
CA VAL A 98 10.29 -1.13 -2.22
C VAL A 98 10.25 -0.67 -0.77
N SER A 99 9.48 0.38 -0.48
CA SER A 99 9.36 0.92 0.87
C SER A 99 8.86 -0.16 1.84
N GLN A 100 7.85 -0.93 1.46
CA GLN A 100 7.33 -2.02 2.27
C GLN A 100 8.34 -3.17 2.44
N SER A 101 9.05 -3.54 1.38
CA SER A 101 10.06 -4.61 1.42
C SER A 101 11.25 -4.26 2.31
N VAL A 102 11.74 -3.01 2.22
CA VAL A 102 12.82 -2.50 3.08
C VAL A 102 12.35 -2.38 4.53
N THR A 103 11.14 -1.85 4.76
CA THR A 103 10.57 -1.73 6.11
C THR A 103 10.40 -3.11 6.75
N ALA A 104 9.94 -4.11 6.00
CA ALA A 104 9.83 -5.48 6.48
C ALA A 104 11.20 -6.05 6.91
N ALA A 105 12.26 -5.82 6.14
CA ALA A 105 13.62 -6.25 6.51
C ALA A 105 14.14 -5.54 7.77
N ILE A 106 13.81 -4.26 7.94
CA ILE A 106 14.16 -3.50 9.16
C ILE A 106 13.42 -4.09 10.37
N ILE A 107 12.12 -4.37 10.24
CA ILE A 107 11.33 -4.97 11.32
C ILE A 107 11.87 -6.36 11.67
N ASP A 108 12.16 -7.19 10.68
CA ASP A 108 12.79 -8.50 10.84
C ASP A 108 14.09 -8.39 11.68
N PHE A 109 14.95 -7.42 11.37
CA PHE A 109 16.19 -7.18 12.11
C PHE A 109 15.96 -6.74 13.55
N LEU A 110 15.04 -5.80 13.76
CA LEU A 110 14.70 -5.29 15.10
C LEU A 110 14.10 -6.38 16.02
N LEU A 111 13.42 -7.36 15.44
CA LEU A 111 12.89 -8.53 16.15
C LEU A 111 13.95 -9.63 16.39
N GLY A 112 15.21 -9.37 16.05
CA GLY A 112 16.33 -10.29 16.29
C GLY A 112 16.46 -11.41 15.27
N SER A 113 15.73 -11.35 14.15
CA SER A 113 15.90 -12.33 13.07
C SER A 113 17.11 -11.97 12.20
N THR A 114 17.77 -13.00 11.65
CA THR A 114 18.88 -12.80 10.74
C THR A 114 18.36 -12.34 9.38
N ILE A 115 18.79 -11.16 8.95
CA ILE A 115 18.50 -10.71 7.58
C ILE A 115 19.31 -11.58 6.63
N SER A 116 18.62 -12.38 5.81
CA SER A 116 19.29 -13.10 4.72
C SER A 116 19.96 -12.13 3.77
N THR A 117 21.21 -12.40 3.41
CA THR A 117 21.97 -11.63 2.41
C THR A 117 21.21 -11.53 1.08
N SER A 118 20.41 -12.55 0.73
CA SER A 118 19.56 -12.53 -0.47
C SER A 118 18.48 -11.45 -0.43
N LYS A 119 17.87 -11.17 0.73
CA LYS A 119 16.87 -10.09 0.89
C LYS A 119 17.53 -8.73 0.69
N ILE A 120 18.75 -8.54 1.20
CA ILE A 120 19.52 -7.29 1.05
C ILE A 120 19.88 -7.05 -0.41
N ILE A 121 20.46 -8.05 -1.08
CA ILE A 121 20.84 -7.96 -2.49
C ILE A 121 19.61 -7.68 -3.36
N GLY A 122 18.51 -8.40 -3.13
CA GLY A 122 17.24 -8.15 -3.82
C GLY A 122 16.72 -6.74 -3.59
N GLY A 123 16.70 -6.25 -2.34
CA GLY A 123 16.28 -4.89 -2.01
C GLY A 123 17.11 -3.81 -2.71
N VAL A 124 18.43 -3.95 -2.70
CA VAL A 124 19.36 -3.04 -3.40
C VAL A 124 19.10 -3.05 -4.91
N ALA A 125 18.93 -4.23 -5.51
CA ALA A 125 18.66 -4.34 -6.94
C ALA A 125 17.36 -3.62 -7.35
N ILE A 126 16.29 -3.71 -6.54
CA ILE A 126 15.04 -3.01 -6.84
C ILE A 126 15.20 -1.49 -6.69
N ILE A 127 15.92 -1.01 -5.67
CA ILE A 127 16.22 0.44 -5.50
C ILE A 127 16.99 0.99 -6.69
N ILE A 128 17.99 0.24 -7.19
CA ILE A 128 18.74 0.63 -8.40
C ILE A 128 17.81 0.70 -9.60
N GLY A 129 17.00 -0.35 -9.83
CA GLY A 129 16.04 -0.39 -10.94
C GLY A 129 15.04 0.77 -10.92
N LEU A 130 14.51 1.10 -9.73
CA LEU A 130 13.68 2.29 -9.50
C LEU A 130 14.37 3.59 -9.90
N THR A 131 15.59 3.77 -9.40
CA THR A 131 16.34 5.01 -9.59
C THR A 131 16.62 5.23 -11.07
N VAL A 132 17.04 4.17 -11.78
CA VAL A 132 17.25 4.20 -13.23
C VAL A 132 15.95 4.55 -13.95
N ASN A 133 14.83 3.92 -13.58
CA ASN A 133 13.55 4.21 -14.21
C ASN A 133 13.09 5.66 -14.01
N ILE A 134 13.23 6.21 -12.80
CA ILE A 134 12.92 7.61 -12.51
C ILE A 134 13.80 8.56 -13.34
N ILE A 135 15.10 8.25 -13.50
CA ILE A 135 16.02 9.06 -14.31
C ILE A 135 15.63 9.01 -15.79
N ILE A 136 15.25 7.84 -16.31
CA ILE A 136 14.80 7.69 -17.70
C ILE A 136 13.51 8.50 -17.93
N ASP A 137 12.53 8.36 -17.04
CA ASP A 137 11.26 9.11 -17.12
C ASP A 137 11.49 10.63 -17.06
N HIS A 138 12.43 11.09 -16.23
CA HIS A 138 12.77 12.52 -16.12
C HIS A 138 13.44 13.06 -17.39
N ASN A 139 14.24 12.23 -18.06
CA ASN A 139 14.96 12.60 -19.27
C ASN A 139 14.15 12.32 -20.55
N ASP A 140 12.91 11.84 -20.46
CA ASP A 140 12.05 11.59 -21.61
C ASP A 140 11.38 12.90 -22.08
N PRO A 141 11.77 13.46 -23.23
CA PRO A 141 11.21 14.72 -23.75
C PRO A 141 9.72 14.61 -24.14
N ALA A 142 9.13 13.40 -24.18
CA ALA A 142 7.70 13.23 -24.40
C ALA A 142 6.85 13.61 -23.15
N MET A 143 7.42 13.56 -21.95
CA MET A 143 6.74 13.84 -20.68
C MET A 143 6.82 15.32 -20.27
N GLU A 144 7.71 16.11 -20.88
CA GLU A 144 7.82 17.57 -20.68
C GLU A 144 6.66 18.34 -21.36
N LYS A 145 5.98 17.74 -22.34
CA LYS A 145 4.94 18.40 -23.16
C LYS A 145 3.50 18.19 -22.66
N THR A 146 3.30 17.51 -21.54
CA THR A 146 1.96 17.12 -21.04
C THR A 146 1.61 17.65 -19.65
N VAL A 147 2.43 18.55 -19.08
CA VAL A 147 2.10 19.31 -17.86
C VAL A 147 1.49 20.66 -18.21
#